data_AF-A0A7J3HCE4-F1
#
_entry.id   AF-A0A7J3HCE4-F1
#
_cell.length_a   1.000
_cell.length_b   1.000
_cell.length_c   1.000
_cell.angle_alpha   90.00
_cell.angle_beta   90.00
_cell.angle_gamma   90.00
#
_symmetry.space_group_name_H-M   'P 1'
#
loop_
_entity.id
_entity.type
_entity.pdbx_description
1 polymer ?
#
loop_
_entity_poly.entity_id
_entity_poly.type
_entity_poly.pdbx_seq_one_letter_code
_entity_poly.pdbx_strand_id
1 'polypeptide(L)'
;MKPIYAYGYFIVSLTGDFHQIMIYEYIDTEEEFARALKTRLEEELEAMKNNMQSFLNEEIVKVNGVITKPRVILVNAGFRGSLKRPFIEFLIHFRGDLIEGLNTYENIYESEITTYDYSVVWIFPQNSEVVEADVGVEYEVKPKNVLRFSVKRGFRIPGYEKIVFRLVS
;
A
#
# COMPACT_ATOMS: atom_id res chain seq x y z
N MET A 1 6.32 -18.55 8.53
CA MET A 1 6.44 -17.08 8.76
C MET A 1 5.19 -16.48 9.39
N LYS A 2 5.32 -15.52 10.30
CA LYS A 2 4.20 -14.78 10.92
C LYS A 2 4.36 -13.27 10.69
N PRO A 3 3.37 -12.56 10.12
CA PRO A 3 3.45 -11.11 9.94
C PRO A 3 3.41 -10.41 11.30
N ILE A 4 4.18 -9.33 11.43
CA ILE A 4 4.27 -8.54 12.67
C ILE A 4 3.97 -7.06 12.47
N TYR A 5 4.23 -6.55 11.27
CA TYR A 5 4.01 -5.14 10.94
C TYR A 5 3.96 -4.94 9.44
N ALA A 6 3.31 -3.88 8.96
CA ALA A 6 3.44 -3.44 7.59
C ALA A 6 3.54 -1.92 7.43
N TYR A 7 4.14 -1.49 6.33
CA TYR A 7 4.19 -0.11 5.88
C TYR A 7 3.57 0.00 4.49
N GLY A 8 2.74 1.01 4.28
CA GLY A 8 2.25 1.41 2.96
C GLY A 8 2.68 2.84 2.66
N TYR A 9 3.46 3.05 1.61
CA TYR A 9 3.81 4.36 1.09
C TYR A 9 3.14 4.56 -0.25
N PHE A 10 2.35 5.60 -0.40
CA PHE A 10 1.63 5.93 -1.63
C PHE A 10 2.14 7.28 -2.11
N ILE A 11 2.81 7.32 -3.25
CA ILE A 11 3.38 8.52 -3.84
C ILE A 11 2.60 8.85 -5.10
N VAL A 12 1.96 10.02 -5.12
CA VAL A 12 1.17 10.50 -6.24
C VAL A 12 1.96 11.57 -6.98
N SER A 13 2.15 11.38 -8.28
CA SER A 13 2.81 12.35 -9.15
C SER A 13 1.80 13.35 -9.74
N LEU A 14 2.31 14.46 -10.29
CA LEU A 14 1.49 15.41 -11.06
C LEU A 14 0.97 14.83 -12.38
N THR A 15 1.62 13.81 -12.92
CA THR A 15 1.20 13.14 -14.16
C THR A 15 0.08 12.14 -13.95
N GLY A 16 -0.37 11.97 -12.70
CA GLY A 16 -1.40 11.00 -12.32
C GLY A 16 -0.87 9.58 -12.12
N ASP A 17 0.45 9.43 -11.94
CA ASP A 17 1.04 8.15 -11.56
C ASP A 17 0.94 7.96 -10.05
N PHE A 18 0.46 6.79 -9.65
CA PHE A 18 0.37 6.36 -8.26
C PHE A 18 1.36 5.22 -8.06
N HIS A 19 2.39 5.47 -7.26
CA HIS A 19 3.37 4.46 -6.86
C HIS A 19 3.07 4.02 -5.44
N GLN A 20 2.89 2.72 -5.23
CA GLN A 20 2.71 2.16 -3.90
C GLN A 20 3.92 1.30 -3.55
N ILE A 21 4.48 1.50 -2.37
CA ILE A 21 5.53 0.67 -1.79
C ILE A 21 4.94 0.05 -0.54
N MET A 22 4.72 -1.26 -0.59
CA MET A 22 4.17 -2.02 0.54
C MET A 22 5.24 -2.92 1.10
N ILE A 23 5.56 -2.76 2.38
CA ILE A 23 6.59 -3.54 3.06
C ILE A 23 5.94 -4.31 4.20
N TYR A 24 6.01 -5.64 4.14
CA TYR A 24 5.54 -6.52 5.19
C TYR A 24 6.73 -7.08 5.95
N GLU A 25 6.68 -7.01 7.27
CA GLU A 25 7.71 -7.56 8.15
C GLU A 25 7.18 -8.80 8.87
N TYR A 26 8.04 -9.81 9.00
CA TYR A 26 7.68 -11.11 9.53
C TYR A 26 8.69 -11.58 10.58
N ILE A 27 8.23 -12.53 11.41
CA ILE A 27 9.10 -13.40 12.20
C ILE A 27 9.07 -14.80 11.58
N ASP A 28 10.25 -15.38 11.41
CA ASP A 28 10.45 -16.73 10.89
C ASP A 28 11.45 -17.51 11.74
N THR A 29 10.98 -18.07 12.87
CA THR A 29 11.87 -18.69 13.87
C THR A 29 12.67 -19.85 13.32
N GLU A 30 12.08 -20.57 12.36
CA GLU A 30 12.64 -21.76 11.73
C GLU A 30 13.47 -21.45 10.48
N GLU A 31 13.55 -20.18 10.04
CA GLU A 31 14.33 -19.74 8.86
C GLU A 31 13.95 -20.49 7.56
N GLU A 32 12.69 -20.91 7.45
CA GLU A 32 12.14 -21.57 6.25
C GLU A 32 12.22 -20.66 5.03
N PHE A 33 11.95 -19.37 5.21
CA PHE A 33 12.00 -18.39 4.14
C PHE A 33 13.43 -18.23 3.61
N ALA A 34 14.42 -18.19 4.50
CA ALA A 34 15.82 -18.12 4.11
C ALA A 34 16.25 -19.35 3.30
N ARG A 35 15.79 -20.55 3.68
CA ARG A 35 16.04 -21.77 2.90
C ARG A 35 15.35 -21.72 1.53
N ALA A 36 14.12 -21.24 1.47
CA ALA A 36 13.38 -21.09 0.23
C ALA A 36 14.07 -20.11 -0.73
N LEU A 37 14.39 -18.89 -0.28
CA LEU A 37 15.07 -17.89 -1.10
C LEU A 37 16.46 -18.34 -1.58
N LYS A 38 17.17 -19.20 -0.84
CA LYS A 38 18.47 -19.73 -1.29
C LYS A 38 18.36 -20.70 -2.47
N THR A 39 17.24 -21.40 -2.59
CA THR A 39 17.07 -22.52 -3.53
C THR A 39 16.10 -22.22 -4.67
N ARG A 40 15.11 -21.37 -4.42
CA ARG A 40 13.95 -21.13 -5.30
C ARG A 40 13.57 -19.64 -5.35
N LEU A 41 14.57 -18.75 -5.33
CA LEU A 41 14.35 -17.28 -5.25
C LEU A 41 13.32 -16.78 -6.27
N GLU A 42 13.53 -17.08 -7.55
CA GLU A 42 12.68 -16.56 -8.64
C GLU A 42 11.25 -17.11 -8.54
N GLU A 43 11.10 -18.42 -8.27
CA GLU A 43 9.80 -19.05 -8.09
C GLU A 43 9.03 -18.45 -6.91
N GLU A 44 9.70 -18.23 -5.79
CA GLU A 44 9.09 -17.64 -4.59
C GLU A 44 8.66 -16.19 -4.84
N LEU A 45 9.52 -15.36 -5.46
CA LEU A 45 9.18 -13.97 -5.77
C LEU A 45 8.03 -13.88 -6.78
N GLU A 46 8.00 -14.75 -7.79
CA GLU A 46 6.93 -14.80 -8.77
C GLU A 46 5.61 -15.28 -8.15
N ALA A 47 5.65 -16.28 -7.26
CA ALA A 47 4.47 -16.69 -6.50
C ALA A 47 3.92 -15.55 -5.63
N MET A 48 4.80 -14.84 -4.91
CA MET A 48 4.41 -13.66 -4.12
C MET A 48 3.80 -12.56 -5.00
N LYS A 49 4.38 -12.28 -6.17
CA LYS A 49 3.87 -11.31 -7.14
C LYS A 49 2.45 -11.66 -7.59
N ASN A 50 2.23 -12.92 -7.96
CA ASN A 50 0.94 -13.39 -8.45
C ASN A 50 -0.13 -13.38 -7.35
N ASN A 51 0.22 -13.76 -6.13
CA ASN A 51 -0.69 -13.68 -5.00
C ASN A 51 -1.10 -12.22 -4.70
N MET A 52 -0.13 -11.30 -4.62
CA MET A 52 -0.43 -9.87 -4.44
C MET A 52 -1.29 -9.32 -5.58
N GLN A 53 -0.99 -9.69 -6.83
CA GLN A 53 -1.78 -9.26 -7.97
C GLN A 53 -3.22 -9.79 -7.93
N SER A 54 -3.45 -10.98 -7.39
CA SER A 54 -4.80 -11.53 -7.20
C SER A 54 -5.61 -10.67 -6.24
N PHE A 55 -5.06 -10.32 -5.07
CA PHE A 55 -5.73 -9.42 -4.13
C PHE A 55 -6.07 -8.07 -4.78
N LEU A 56 -5.11 -7.45 -5.47
CA LEU A 56 -5.34 -6.19 -6.19
C LEU A 56 -6.40 -6.27 -7.29
N ASN A 57 -6.64 -7.45 -7.87
CA ASN A 57 -7.66 -7.64 -8.90
C ASN A 57 -9.08 -7.73 -8.32
N GLU A 58 -9.21 -8.03 -7.03
CA GLU A 58 -10.49 -8.09 -6.32
C GLU A 58 -10.93 -6.70 -5.84
N GLU A 59 -9.98 -5.76 -5.71
CA GLU A 59 -10.24 -4.38 -5.36
C GLU A 59 -10.83 -3.56 -6.52
N ILE A 60 -11.65 -2.56 -6.18
CA ILE A 60 -12.12 -1.54 -7.12
C ILE A 60 -11.47 -0.21 -6.75
N VAL A 61 -10.40 0.12 -7.47
CA VAL A 61 -9.72 1.41 -7.34
C VAL A 61 -10.29 2.41 -8.34
N LYS A 62 -10.61 3.61 -7.89
CA LYS A 62 -11.08 4.71 -8.73
C LYS A 62 -10.26 5.97 -8.50
N VAL A 63 -10.04 6.71 -9.58
CA VAL A 63 -9.55 8.10 -9.54
C VAL A 63 -10.56 8.94 -10.31
N ASN A 64 -11.13 9.95 -9.64
CA ASN A 64 -12.17 10.81 -10.18
C ASN A 64 -13.37 10.02 -10.76
N GLY A 65 -13.75 8.93 -10.08
CA GLY A 65 -14.84 8.04 -10.49
C GLY A 65 -14.49 7.05 -11.62
N VAL A 66 -13.31 7.17 -12.23
CA VAL A 66 -12.84 6.28 -13.29
C VAL A 66 -12.08 5.11 -12.68
N ILE A 67 -12.47 3.89 -13.02
CA ILE A 67 -11.81 2.67 -12.54
C ILE A 67 -10.40 2.57 -13.12
N THR A 68 -9.43 2.31 -12.25
CA THR A 68 -8.04 2.03 -12.60
C THR A 68 -7.60 0.69 -12.04
N LYS A 69 -6.50 0.14 -12.56
CA LYS A 69 -6.03 -1.21 -12.24
C LYS A 69 -4.60 -1.19 -11.70
N PRO A 70 -4.43 -1.34 -10.38
CA PRO A 70 -3.12 -1.57 -9.77
C PRO A 70 -2.41 -2.79 -10.35
N ARG A 71 -1.12 -2.62 -10.61
CA ARG A 71 -0.23 -3.68 -11.11
C ARG A 71 1.01 -3.81 -10.26
N VAL A 72 1.32 -5.04 -9.84
CA VAL A 72 2.60 -5.33 -9.18
C VAL A 72 3.71 -5.25 -10.22
N ILE A 73 4.58 -4.27 -10.09
CA ILE A 73 5.72 -4.04 -10.99
C ILE A 73 6.90 -4.91 -10.56
N LEU A 74 7.20 -4.88 -9.27
CA LEU A 74 8.35 -5.57 -8.69
C LEU A 74 7.98 -6.18 -7.34
N VAL A 75 8.59 -7.31 -7.05
CA VAL A 75 8.63 -7.91 -5.71
C VAL A 75 10.07 -8.08 -5.30
N ASN A 76 10.37 -7.75 -4.06
CA ASN A 76 11.66 -7.95 -3.45
C ASN A 76 11.48 -8.61 -2.08
N ALA A 77 12.46 -9.37 -1.65
CA ALA A 77 12.44 -10.00 -0.35
C ALA A 77 13.84 -10.05 0.25
N GLY A 78 13.92 -9.90 1.56
CA GLY A 78 15.20 -9.87 2.26
C GLY A 78 15.04 -10.02 3.75
N PHE A 79 16.06 -9.59 4.50
CA PHE A 79 16.14 -9.79 5.94
C PHE A 79 16.57 -8.50 6.66
N ARG A 80 15.90 -8.18 7.77
CA ARG A 80 16.25 -7.07 8.67
C ARG A 80 17.29 -7.52 9.68
N GLY A 81 18.54 -7.63 9.24
CA GLY A 81 19.71 -7.96 10.09
C GLY A 81 19.78 -9.40 10.61
N SER A 82 18.73 -10.22 10.43
CA SER A 82 18.69 -11.63 10.85
C SER A 82 17.80 -12.44 9.90
N LEU A 83 18.19 -13.69 9.61
CA LEU A 83 17.40 -14.64 8.82
C LEU A 83 16.01 -14.91 9.43
N LYS A 84 15.85 -14.66 10.74
CA LYS A 84 14.57 -14.79 11.45
C LYS A 84 13.65 -13.58 11.33
N ARG A 85 14.10 -12.51 10.66
CA ARG A 85 13.36 -11.26 10.46
C ARG A 85 13.23 -10.91 8.98
N PRO A 86 12.54 -11.74 8.18
CA PRO A 86 12.35 -11.43 6.79
C PRO A 86 11.40 -10.25 6.56
N PHE A 87 11.58 -9.60 5.42
CA PHE A 87 10.63 -8.64 4.87
C PHE A 87 10.31 -8.99 3.41
N ILE A 88 9.11 -8.61 2.98
CA ILE A 88 8.69 -8.66 1.59
C ILE A 88 8.26 -7.25 1.20
N GLU A 89 8.73 -6.79 0.05
CA GLU A 89 8.45 -5.48 -0.51
C GLU A 89 7.76 -5.64 -1.86
N PHE A 90 6.65 -4.95 -2.04
CA PHE A 90 5.92 -4.86 -3.30
C PHE A 90 5.97 -3.42 -3.81
N LEU A 91 6.36 -3.27 -5.07
CA LEU A 91 6.20 -2.03 -5.81
C LEU A 91 4.99 -2.18 -6.74
N ILE A 92 3.96 -1.39 -6.50
CA ILE A 92 2.72 -1.39 -7.27
C ILE A 92 2.57 -0.06 -7.97
N HIS A 93 2.03 -0.07 -9.18
CA HIS A 93 1.76 1.12 -9.96
C HIS A 93 0.39 1.07 -10.63
N PHE A 94 -0.23 2.24 -10.73
CA PHE A 94 -1.32 2.50 -11.66
C PHE A 94 -1.34 3.97 -12.03
N ARG A 95 -2.17 4.30 -13.02
CA ARG A 95 -2.39 5.66 -13.47
C ARG A 95 -3.85 6.06 -13.28
N GLY A 96 -4.09 7.28 -12.85
CA GLY A 96 -5.41 7.91 -12.82
C GLY A 96 -5.33 9.30 -13.45
N ASP A 97 -6.40 9.72 -14.11
CA ASP A 97 -6.44 11.04 -14.73
C ASP A 97 -6.77 12.10 -13.68
N LEU A 98 -5.78 12.95 -13.39
CA LEU A 98 -5.92 14.06 -12.46
C LEU A 98 -6.36 15.33 -13.20
N ILE A 99 -7.16 16.14 -12.52
CA ILE A 99 -7.62 17.45 -13.01
C ILE A 99 -7.03 18.56 -12.14
N GLU A 100 -6.98 19.78 -12.69
CA GLU A 100 -6.76 20.96 -11.86
C GLU A 100 -7.93 21.14 -10.89
N GLY A 101 -7.64 21.49 -9.63
CA GLY A 101 -8.64 21.56 -8.57
C GLY A 101 -8.84 20.22 -7.86
N LEU A 102 -10.09 19.89 -7.51
CA LEU A 102 -10.41 18.76 -6.64
C LEU A 102 -10.32 17.41 -7.36
N ASN A 103 -9.61 16.48 -6.74
CA ASN A 103 -9.44 15.11 -7.17
C ASN A 103 -9.87 14.16 -6.06
N THR A 104 -10.36 12.97 -6.43
CA THR A 104 -10.77 11.94 -5.49
C THR A 104 -10.11 10.62 -5.84
N TYR A 105 -9.47 10.00 -4.86
CA TYR A 105 -9.08 8.59 -4.88
C TYR A 105 -10.11 7.80 -4.06
N GLU A 106 -10.52 6.64 -4.56
CA GLU A 106 -11.35 5.69 -3.83
C GLU A 106 -10.79 4.27 -3.99
N ASN A 107 -10.86 3.48 -2.92
CA ASN A 107 -10.62 2.05 -2.97
C ASN A 107 -11.76 1.30 -2.28
N ILE A 108 -12.29 0.27 -2.92
CA ILE A 108 -13.29 -0.64 -2.36
C ILE A 108 -12.66 -2.02 -2.31
N TYR A 109 -12.63 -2.61 -1.12
CA TYR A 109 -11.97 -3.87 -0.82
C TYR A 109 -12.75 -4.68 0.23
N GLU A 110 -12.36 -5.93 0.47
CA GLU A 110 -13.05 -6.75 1.47
C GLU A 110 -12.80 -6.25 2.90
N SER A 111 -13.86 -6.14 3.71
CA SER A 111 -13.71 -5.81 5.13
C SER A 111 -13.08 -6.97 5.90
N GLU A 112 -11.96 -6.71 6.58
CA GLU A 112 -11.24 -7.70 7.38
C GLU A 112 -10.96 -7.20 8.81
N ILE A 113 -10.57 -8.10 9.71
CA ILE A 113 -9.96 -7.75 11.00
C ILE A 113 -8.45 -7.87 10.85
N THR A 114 -7.73 -6.78 11.11
CA THR A 114 -6.27 -6.73 10.95
C THR A 114 -5.57 -7.69 11.90
N THR A 115 -4.63 -8.49 11.39
CA THR A 115 -3.89 -9.47 12.20
C THR A 115 -2.59 -8.91 12.78
N TYR A 116 -2.17 -7.72 12.35
CA TYR A 116 -0.97 -6.99 12.79
C TYR A 116 -1.19 -5.47 12.66
N ASP A 117 -0.31 -4.69 13.30
CA ASP A 117 -0.30 -3.22 13.18
C ASP A 117 0.28 -2.81 11.82
N TYR A 118 -0.16 -1.68 11.27
CA TYR A 118 0.49 -1.08 10.11
C TYR A 118 0.40 0.45 10.10
N SER A 119 1.33 1.07 9.36
CA SER A 119 1.34 2.51 9.11
C SER A 119 1.23 2.81 7.62
N VAL A 120 0.44 3.82 7.28
CA VAL A 120 0.28 4.28 5.91
C VAL A 120 0.67 5.75 5.81
N VAL A 121 1.39 6.08 4.74
CA VAL A 121 1.72 7.46 4.36
C VAL A 121 1.36 7.67 2.90
N TRP A 122 0.54 8.68 2.64
CA TRP A 122 0.27 9.20 1.31
C TRP A 122 1.02 10.52 1.12
N ILE A 123 1.69 10.64 -0.01
CA ILE A 123 2.47 11.82 -0.41
C ILE A 123 1.91 12.30 -1.74
N PHE A 124 1.17 13.41 -1.69
CA PHE A 124 0.62 14.05 -2.87
C PHE A 124 1.60 15.10 -3.43
N PRO A 125 1.42 15.58 -4.68
CA PRO A 125 2.29 16.60 -5.27
C PRO A 125 2.50 17.83 -4.37
N GLN A 126 3.66 18.50 -4.49
CA GLN A 126 4.00 19.65 -3.62
C GLN A 126 2.99 20.80 -3.72
N ASN A 127 2.47 21.05 -4.93
CA ASN A 127 1.42 22.01 -5.23
C ASN A 127 0.02 21.43 -5.00
N SER A 128 -0.16 20.58 -3.99
CA SER A 128 -1.46 20.04 -3.63
C SER A 128 -1.77 20.21 -2.15
N GLU A 129 -3.00 19.91 -1.78
CA GLU A 129 -3.42 19.79 -0.39
C GLU A 129 -4.44 18.66 -0.24
N VAL A 130 -4.33 17.89 0.85
CA VAL A 130 -5.35 16.92 1.25
C VAL A 130 -6.49 17.71 1.90
N VAL A 131 -7.69 17.53 1.36
CA VAL A 131 -8.90 18.26 1.78
C VAL A 131 -9.68 17.45 2.81
N GLU A 132 -9.89 16.16 2.55
CA GLU A 132 -10.53 15.23 3.46
C GLU A 132 -10.06 13.80 3.17
N ALA A 133 -10.12 12.93 4.18
CA ALA A 133 -9.91 11.50 4.03
C ALA A 133 -10.93 10.73 4.88
N ASP A 134 -11.43 9.63 4.32
CA ASP A 134 -12.15 8.58 5.00
C ASP A 134 -11.32 7.29 4.88
N VAL A 135 -10.60 6.97 5.96
CA VAL A 135 -9.69 5.81 6.04
C VAL A 135 -10.06 4.91 7.22
N GLY A 136 -11.26 5.08 7.78
CA GLY A 136 -11.77 4.33 8.93
C GLY A 136 -11.11 4.60 10.28
N VAL A 137 -9.94 5.27 10.31
CA VAL A 137 -9.20 5.61 11.53
C VAL A 137 -8.85 7.09 11.58
N GLU A 138 -8.39 7.55 12.74
CA GLU A 138 -7.80 8.88 12.87
C GLU A 138 -6.55 9.01 11.98
N TYR A 139 -6.41 10.18 11.36
CA TYR A 139 -5.31 10.51 10.49
C TYR A 139 -4.76 11.90 10.78
N GLU A 140 -3.56 12.15 10.28
CA GLU A 140 -2.87 13.43 10.35
C GLU A 140 -2.51 13.88 8.94
N VAL A 141 -2.69 15.18 8.66
CA VAL A 141 -2.18 15.82 7.43
C VAL A 141 -1.08 16.80 7.80
N LYS A 142 0.18 16.42 7.58
CA LYS A 142 1.36 17.28 7.81
C LYS A 142 2.53 16.94 6.88
N PRO A 143 3.01 17.90 6.06
CA PRO A 143 2.39 19.20 5.74
C PRO A 143 1.07 19.01 4.97
N LYS A 144 0.51 20.08 4.38
CA LYS A 144 -0.82 20.04 3.73
C LYS A 144 -1.02 18.93 2.68
N ASN A 145 0.03 18.39 2.08
CA ASN A 145 -0.01 17.37 1.02
C ASN A 145 0.46 15.97 1.47
N VAL A 146 0.65 15.74 2.77
CA VAL A 146 1.09 14.43 3.29
C VAL A 146 0.09 13.94 4.32
N LEU A 147 -0.58 12.84 4.00
CA LEU A 147 -1.56 12.18 4.86
C LEU A 147 -0.91 10.96 5.51
N ARG A 148 -1.06 10.81 6.83
CA ARG A 148 -0.55 9.67 7.58
C ARG A 148 -1.61 9.13 8.52
N PHE A 149 -1.69 7.81 8.60
CA PHE A 149 -2.50 7.13 9.60
C PHE A 149 -1.85 5.81 10.01
N SER A 150 -2.38 5.20 11.07
CA SER A 150 -1.91 3.90 11.54
C SER A 150 -3.08 3.09 12.05
N VAL A 151 -3.04 1.80 11.78
CA VAL A 151 -4.10 0.87 12.14
C VAL A 151 -3.54 -0.15 13.12
N LYS A 152 -4.29 -0.39 14.18
CA LYS A 152 -3.94 -1.34 15.23
C LYS A 152 -4.47 -2.72 14.89
N ARG A 153 -3.71 -3.75 15.27
CA ARG A 153 -4.15 -5.14 15.25
C ARG A 153 -5.52 -5.27 15.93
N GLY A 154 -6.42 -6.03 15.31
CA GLY A 154 -7.78 -6.26 15.81
C GLY A 154 -8.77 -5.18 15.39
N PHE A 155 -8.33 -4.15 14.66
CA PHE A 155 -9.23 -3.17 14.06
C PHE A 155 -9.96 -3.78 12.86
N ARG A 156 -11.24 -3.42 12.68
CA ARG A 156 -12.02 -3.83 11.51
C ARG A 156 -11.88 -2.76 10.44
N ILE A 157 -11.20 -3.07 9.35
CA ILE A 157 -11.14 -2.16 8.20
C ILE A 157 -12.51 -2.15 7.50
N PRO A 158 -13.01 -0.98 7.08
CA PRO A 158 -14.40 -0.83 6.64
C PRO A 158 -14.67 -1.40 5.24
N GLY A 159 -13.63 -1.74 4.46
CA GLY A 159 -13.78 -2.18 3.06
C GLY A 159 -13.93 -1.02 2.07
N TYR A 160 -13.68 0.20 2.52
CA TYR A 160 -13.75 1.41 1.71
C TYR A 160 -12.77 2.46 2.21
N GLU A 161 -12.08 3.10 1.29
CA GLU A 161 -11.24 4.27 1.55
C GLU A 161 -11.53 5.35 0.51
N LYS A 162 -11.52 6.61 0.96
CA LYS A 162 -11.63 7.78 0.11
C LYS A 162 -10.64 8.84 0.55
N ILE A 163 -9.94 9.44 -0.41
CA ILE A 163 -9.09 10.61 -0.16
C ILE A 163 -9.41 11.67 -1.20
N VAL A 164 -9.74 12.87 -0.73
CA VAL A 164 -9.95 14.05 -1.56
C VAL A 164 -8.75 14.97 -1.39
N PHE A 165 -8.16 15.38 -2.52
CA PHE A 165 -7.05 16.30 -2.54
C PHE A 165 -7.22 17.30 -3.68
N ARG A 166 -6.65 18.50 -3.52
CA ARG A 166 -6.72 19.57 -4.50
C ARG A 166 -5.35 19.80 -5.12
N LEU A 167 -5.26 19.75 -6.45
CA LEU A 167 -4.10 20.26 -7.18
C LEU A 167 -4.26 21.77 -7.39
N VAL A 168 -3.22 22.52 -7.05
CA VAL A 168 -3.14 23.97 -7.21
C VAL A 168 -2.17 24.27 -8.35
N SER A 169 -2.56 25.15 -9.27
CA SER A 169 -1.67 25.65 -10.34
C SER A 169 -0.52 26.50 -9.80
#